data_AF-A0A721BHB9-F1
#
_entry.id   AF-A0A721BHB9-F1
#
_cell.length_a   1.000
_cell.length_b   1.000
_cell.length_c   1.000
_cell.angle_alpha   90.00
_cell.angle_beta   90.00
_cell.angle_gamma   90.00
#
_symmetry.space_group_name_H-M   'P 1'
#
loop_
_entity.id
_entity.type
_entity.pdbx_description
1 polymer ?
#
loop_
_entity_poly.entity_id
_entity_poly.type
_entity_poly.pdbx_seq_one_letter_code
_entity_poly.pdbx_strand_id
1 'polypeptide(L)'
;MKVRKLFLMLFIAVPLIVMILVGLLAGIFQLKRDIAVSANTLLRFSADISAASWQVAGKAARLAESSCTDTLKELSRTRAFTPYVRDIGFLENGDITCSFVTGTERYHFSRLAGLSLPASYPERWLRSIGSMAEGPDRLVVVYVKKVAANKAAFVIVDSQYIQELMEILAAERASAFSLTFGTGEAITSATTLRGKAFLTQRFTSTDHTIQLMVRTPFSTLSAYWLQNLFIFVPLSLCLSVGMMLFYRRWYLKRLSLAREIARGITHNEFTVHYQPVFNVKHASCGGVEALMRWPQPDGRFITPDIFITAAENEGMIIPLSRHLFELIAHDVINWTVPDDFYISVNISPAHLMDDGFIQDIEALRTRLGTITLMLELTERSLIVEPSQVAEKLSTLREKGVLIA
;
A
#
# COMPACT_ATOMS: atom_id res chain seq x y z
N MET A 1 22.96 -11.57 -21.47
CA MET A 1 22.79 -12.30 -20.18
C MET A 1 22.73 -11.40 -18.93
N LYS A 2 23.61 -10.38 -18.78
CA LYS A 2 23.65 -9.52 -17.57
C LYS A 2 22.36 -8.71 -17.31
N VAL A 3 21.73 -8.17 -18.35
CA VAL A 3 20.49 -7.37 -18.24
C VAL A 3 19.32 -8.20 -17.67
N ARG A 4 19.17 -9.47 -18.07
CA ARG A 4 18.11 -10.37 -17.55
C ARG A 4 18.26 -10.66 -16.05
N LYS A 5 19.48 -10.78 -15.54
CA LYS A 5 19.73 -11.02 -14.11
C LYS A 5 19.39 -9.78 -13.27
N LEU A 6 19.67 -8.59 -13.77
CA LEU A 6 19.34 -7.32 -13.10
C LEU A 6 17.82 -7.15 -12.95
N PHE A 7 17.06 -7.41 -14.02
CA PHE A 7 15.59 -7.35 -13.97
C PHE A 7 15.00 -8.37 -12.99
N LEU A 8 15.52 -9.60 -12.96
CA LEU A 8 15.06 -10.62 -12.02
C LEU A 8 15.31 -10.21 -10.56
N MET A 9 16.48 -9.64 -10.26
CA MET A 9 16.77 -9.12 -8.93
C MET A 9 15.83 -7.97 -8.57
N LEU A 10 15.50 -7.09 -9.52
CA LEU A 10 14.59 -5.97 -9.29
C LEU A 10 13.16 -6.44 -8.96
N PHE A 11 12.66 -7.47 -9.65
CA PHE A 11 11.33 -8.05 -9.42
C PHE A 11 11.15 -8.67 -8.03
N ILE A 12 12.24 -9.06 -7.37
CA ILE A 12 12.21 -9.62 -6.02
C ILE A 12 12.50 -8.53 -4.99
N ALA A 13 13.53 -7.71 -5.23
CA ALA A 13 13.99 -6.71 -4.28
C ALA A 13 12.95 -5.60 -4.06
N VAL A 14 12.29 -5.13 -5.12
CA VAL A 14 11.34 -4.00 -5.00
C VAL A 14 10.11 -4.38 -4.18
N PRO A 15 9.37 -5.47 -4.46
CA PRO A 15 8.24 -5.86 -3.61
C PRO A 15 8.66 -6.14 -2.18
N LEU A 16 9.84 -6.74 -1.97
CA LEU A 16 10.34 -7.07 -0.64
C LEU A 16 10.63 -5.81 0.18
N ILE A 17 11.38 -4.86 -0.38
CA ILE A 17 11.69 -3.59 0.29
C ILE A 17 10.40 -2.82 0.61
N VAL A 18 9.48 -2.73 -0.35
CA VAL A 18 8.18 -2.07 -0.16
C VAL A 18 7.40 -2.74 0.97
N MET A 19 7.31 -4.05 0.99
CA MET A 19 6.56 -4.79 2.02
C MET A 19 7.21 -4.72 3.40
N ILE A 20 8.53 -4.67 3.49
CA ILE A 20 9.24 -4.44 4.75
C ILE A 20 8.94 -3.04 5.31
N LEU A 21 8.93 -2.02 4.44
CA LEU A 21 8.59 -0.63 4.81
C LEU A 21 7.12 -0.50 5.23
N VAL A 22 6.20 -1.12 4.49
CA VAL A 22 4.78 -1.17 4.85
C VAL A 22 4.59 -1.87 6.20
N GLY A 23 5.30 -2.98 6.45
CA GLY A 23 5.28 -3.67 7.74
C GLY A 23 5.77 -2.81 8.90
N LEU A 24 6.78 -1.97 8.67
CA LEU A 24 7.27 -1.01 9.67
C LEU A 24 6.22 0.07 9.96
N LEU A 25 5.64 0.67 8.91
CA LEU A 25 4.59 1.68 9.06
C LEU A 25 3.37 1.11 9.79
N ALA A 26 2.90 -0.07 9.39
CA ALA A 26 1.81 -0.78 10.07
C ALA A 26 2.14 -1.03 11.55
N GLY A 27 3.37 -1.43 11.86
CA GLY A 27 3.84 -1.63 13.23
C GLY A 27 3.80 -0.34 14.06
N ILE A 28 4.23 0.79 13.49
CA ILE A 28 4.16 2.11 14.15
C ILE A 28 2.71 2.51 14.43
N PHE A 29 1.82 2.37 13.45
CA PHE A 29 0.40 2.71 13.60
C PHE A 29 -0.29 1.84 14.64
N GLN A 30 -0.04 0.53 14.61
CA GLN A 30 -0.61 -0.41 15.56
C GLN A 30 -0.13 -0.11 16.99
N LEU A 31 1.17 0.09 17.19
CA LEU A 31 1.74 0.46 18.48
C LEU A 31 1.10 1.73 19.04
N LYS A 32 0.96 2.79 18.21
CA LYS A 32 0.32 4.04 18.64
C LYS A 32 -1.12 3.82 19.06
N ARG A 33 -1.88 3.03 18.29
CA ARG A 33 -3.28 2.72 18.59
C ARG A 33 -3.42 1.94 19.91
N ASP A 34 -2.62 0.90 20.10
CA ASP A 34 -2.69 0.05 21.29
C ASP A 34 -2.31 0.84 22.56
N ILE A 35 -1.29 1.70 22.48
CA ILE A 35 -0.94 2.64 23.57
C ILE A 35 -2.10 3.59 23.86
N ALA A 36 -2.71 4.19 22.82
CA ALA A 36 -3.81 5.13 23.00
C ALA A 36 -5.03 4.47 23.65
N VAL A 37 -5.34 3.22 23.29
CA VAL A 37 -6.43 2.45 23.93
C VAL A 37 -6.11 2.21 25.40
N SER A 38 -4.93 1.67 25.73
CA SER A 38 -4.51 1.44 27.12
C SER A 38 -4.47 2.73 27.95
N ALA A 39 -3.97 3.82 27.37
CA ALA A 39 -3.91 5.12 28.01
C ALA A 39 -5.31 5.69 28.31
N ASN A 40 -6.22 5.61 27.35
CA ASN A 40 -7.61 6.06 27.53
C ASN A 40 -8.36 5.22 28.57
N THR A 41 -8.12 3.91 28.63
CA THR A 41 -8.68 3.04 29.66
C THR A 41 -8.21 3.46 31.05
N LEU A 42 -6.90 3.65 31.23
CA LEU A 42 -6.33 4.07 32.52
C LEU A 42 -6.81 5.46 32.93
N LEU A 43 -6.86 6.41 31.98
CA LEU A 43 -7.36 7.77 32.23
C LEU A 43 -8.83 7.78 32.61
N ARG A 44 -9.68 7.01 31.91
CA ARG A 44 -11.12 6.94 32.24
C ARG A 44 -11.32 6.34 33.62
N PHE A 45 -10.65 5.23 33.93
CA PHE A 45 -10.69 4.62 35.26
C PHE A 45 -10.25 5.60 36.36
N SER A 46 -9.17 6.34 36.13
CA SER A 46 -8.66 7.35 37.06
C SER A 46 -9.62 8.53 37.23
N ALA A 47 -10.27 8.96 36.14
CA ALA A 47 -11.27 10.01 36.16
C ALA A 47 -12.54 9.58 36.91
N ASP A 48 -12.97 8.32 36.76
CA ASP A 48 -14.12 7.76 37.48
C ASP A 48 -13.86 7.71 39.00
N ILE A 49 -12.66 7.28 39.40
CA ILE A 49 -12.22 7.33 40.81
C ILE A 49 -12.19 8.78 41.30
N SER A 50 -11.66 9.71 40.50
CA SER A 50 -11.62 11.13 40.85
C SER A 50 -13.02 11.72 41.02
N ALA A 51 -13.96 11.39 40.13
CA ALA A 51 -15.33 11.85 40.19
C ALA A 51 -16.05 11.32 41.45
N ALA A 52 -15.90 10.03 41.76
CA ALA A 52 -16.42 9.44 43.00
C ALA A 52 -15.81 10.13 44.24
N SER A 53 -14.51 10.41 44.23
CA SER A 53 -13.81 11.09 45.32
C SER A 53 -14.32 12.52 45.53
N TRP A 54 -14.58 13.25 44.44
CA TRP A 54 -15.22 14.57 44.50
C TRP A 54 -16.66 14.53 45.03
N GLN A 55 -17.42 13.47 44.73
CA GLN A 55 -18.75 13.29 45.31
C GLN A 55 -18.67 13.06 46.83
N VAL A 56 -17.73 12.23 47.29
CA VAL A 56 -17.47 12.00 48.72
C VAL A 56 -17.03 13.29 49.42
N ALA A 57 -16.07 14.02 48.85
CA ALA A 57 -15.64 15.32 49.37
C ALA A 57 -16.79 16.33 49.42
N GLY A 58 -17.66 16.31 48.40
CA GLY A 58 -18.87 17.12 48.35
C GLY A 58 -19.92 16.77 49.40
N LYS A 59 -20.05 15.49 49.77
CA LYS A 59 -20.92 15.04 50.85
C LYS A 59 -20.33 15.42 52.21
N ALA A 60 -19.04 15.18 52.42
CA ALA A 60 -18.32 15.59 53.62
C ALA A 60 -18.44 17.09 53.87
N ALA A 61 -18.20 17.92 52.85
CA ALA A 61 -18.33 19.38 52.94
C ALA A 61 -19.71 19.87 53.44
N ARG A 62 -20.80 19.17 53.11
CA ARG A 62 -22.16 19.51 53.61
C ARG A 62 -22.39 19.15 55.07
N LEU A 63 -21.59 18.24 55.61
CA LEU A 63 -21.65 17.81 57.01
C LEU A 63 -20.68 18.59 57.90
N ALA A 64 -19.99 19.60 57.35
CA ALA A 64 -18.94 20.33 58.06
C ALA A 64 -19.44 21.10 59.29
N GLU A 65 -20.72 21.43 59.38
CA GLU A 65 -21.33 22.12 60.52
C GLU A 65 -21.82 21.17 61.62
N SER A 66 -21.87 19.86 61.34
CA SER A 66 -22.32 18.83 62.29
C SER A 66 -21.24 18.46 63.31
N SER A 67 -21.61 17.76 64.38
CA SER A 67 -20.65 17.21 65.34
C SER A 67 -19.72 16.19 64.65
N CYS A 68 -18.47 16.07 65.12
CA CYS A 68 -17.53 15.09 64.56
C CYS A 68 -18.06 13.65 64.69
N THR A 69 -18.69 13.31 65.81
CA THR A 69 -19.25 11.98 66.06
C THR A 69 -20.37 11.62 65.08
N ASP A 70 -21.30 12.54 64.81
CA ASP A 70 -22.38 12.32 63.84
C ASP A 70 -21.84 12.25 62.42
N THR A 71 -20.85 13.09 62.11
CA THR A 71 -20.22 13.10 60.80
C THR A 71 -19.45 11.80 60.54
N LEU A 72 -18.68 11.31 61.51
CA LEU A 72 -17.95 10.05 61.39
C LEU A 72 -18.89 8.86 61.16
N LYS A 73 -20.09 8.86 61.78
CA LYS A 73 -21.10 7.82 61.56
C LYS A 73 -21.60 7.81 60.12
N GLU A 74 -21.87 8.97 59.54
CA GLU A 74 -22.36 9.09 58.15
C GLU A 74 -21.23 8.88 57.10
N LEU A 75 -20.01 9.33 57.42
CA LEU A 75 -18.82 9.07 56.59
C LEU A 75 -18.43 7.60 56.59
N SER A 76 -18.61 6.88 57.70
CA SER A 76 -18.36 5.43 57.79
C SER A 76 -19.25 4.64 56.82
N ARG A 77 -20.53 5.00 56.72
CA ARG A 77 -21.46 4.42 55.74
C ARG A 77 -21.01 4.72 54.31
N THR A 78 -20.57 5.95 54.06
CA THR A 78 -20.11 6.37 52.72
C THR A 78 -18.87 5.58 52.30
N ARG A 79 -17.88 5.42 53.21
CA ARG A 79 -16.65 4.67 52.95
C ARG A 79 -16.92 3.19 52.66
N ALA A 80 -17.91 2.57 53.32
CA ALA A 80 -18.30 1.19 53.07
C ALA A 80 -18.69 0.92 51.60
N PHE A 81 -19.15 1.95 50.87
CA PHE A 81 -19.53 1.86 49.46
C PHE A 81 -18.50 2.47 48.50
N THR A 82 -17.39 3.01 48.99
CA THR A 82 -16.33 3.63 48.18
C THR A 82 -14.95 3.06 48.55
N PRO A 83 -14.56 1.89 47.98
CA PRO A 83 -13.39 1.13 48.44
C PRO A 83 -12.05 1.86 48.27
N TYR A 84 -11.99 2.85 47.38
CA TYR A 84 -10.77 3.63 47.10
C TYR A 84 -10.41 4.62 48.21
N VAL A 85 -11.37 4.96 49.08
CA VAL A 85 -11.19 6.03 50.06
C VAL A 85 -10.53 5.48 51.34
N ARG A 86 -9.34 6.01 51.63
CA ARG A 86 -8.52 5.64 52.79
C ARG A 86 -8.84 6.48 54.03
N ASP A 87 -9.02 7.78 53.85
CA ASP A 87 -9.41 8.70 54.93
C ASP A 87 -10.34 9.80 54.39
N ILE A 88 -11.21 10.30 55.25
CA ILE A 88 -12.13 11.41 54.98
C ILE A 88 -12.24 12.23 56.25
N GLY A 89 -12.19 13.55 56.13
CA GLY A 89 -12.32 14.41 57.28
C GLY A 89 -12.41 15.89 56.95
N PHE A 90 -12.15 16.71 57.96
CA PHE A 90 -12.12 18.15 57.87
C PHE A 90 -10.78 18.71 58.26
N LEU A 91 -10.44 19.80 57.59
CA LEU A 91 -9.31 20.65 57.86
C LEU A 91 -9.82 21.98 58.38
N GLU A 92 -9.18 22.50 59.43
CA GLU A 92 -9.39 23.86 59.91
C GLU A 92 -8.02 24.50 60.19
N ASN A 93 -7.72 25.63 59.55
CA ASN A 93 -6.42 26.31 59.63
C ASN A 93 -5.20 25.40 59.30
N GLY A 94 -5.38 24.38 58.45
CA GLY A 94 -4.32 23.42 58.10
C GLY A 94 -4.22 22.19 59.02
N ASP A 95 -4.99 22.16 60.12
CA ASP A 95 -5.06 21.03 61.02
C ASP A 95 -6.26 20.14 60.70
N ILE A 96 -6.04 18.83 60.72
CA ILE A 96 -7.10 17.82 60.71
C ILE A 96 -7.83 17.93 62.04
N THR A 97 -9.09 18.33 62.02
CA THR A 97 -9.91 18.49 63.24
C THR A 97 -10.79 17.28 63.53
N CYS A 98 -11.13 16.53 62.49
CA CYS A 98 -11.96 15.34 62.57
C CYS A 98 -11.69 14.50 61.31
N SER A 99 -11.25 13.25 61.47
CA SER A 99 -11.14 12.32 60.35
C SER A 99 -11.47 10.89 60.77
N PHE A 100 -11.74 10.04 59.79
CA PHE A 100 -11.98 8.63 60.06
C PHE A 100 -10.77 7.95 60.71
N VAL A 101 -9.55 8.33 60.30
CA VAL A 101 -8.30 7.73 60.81
C VAL A 101 -7.91 8.31 62.17
N THR A 102 -7.97 9.63 62.36
CA THR A 102 -7.52 10.29 63.62
C THR A 102 -8.65 10.49 64.64
N GLY A 103 -9.89 10.19 64.28
CA GLY A 103 -11.05 10.42 65.12
C GLY A 103 -11.25 11.92 65.41
N THR A 104 -11.22 12.30 66.68
CA THR A 104 -11.37 13.69 67.16
C THR A 104 -10.04 14.34 67.53
N GLU A 105 -8.94 13.60 67.42
CA GLU A 105 -7.62 14.13 67.72
C GLU A 105 -7.14 15.08 66.62
N ARG A 106 -6.55 16.22 67.04
CA ARG A 106 -6.04 17.24 66.13
C ARG A 106 -4.62 16.90 65.68
N TYR A 107 -4.42 16.85 64.36
CA TYR A 107 -3.11 16.63 63.74
C TYR A 107 -2.84 17.64 62.64
N HIS A 108 -1.62 18.17 62.57
CA HIS A 108 -1.24 19.03 61.46
C HIS A 108 -1.14 18.21 60.16
N PHE A 109 -1.82 18.64 59.08
CA PHE A 109 -1.95 17.85 57.86
C PHE A 109 -0.60 17.47 57.23
N SER A 110 0.41 18.34 57.35
CA SER A 110 1.75 18.07 56.84
C SER A 110 2.45 16.89 57.51
N ARG A 111 2.07 16.52 58.74
CA ARG A 111 2.63 15.34 59.43
C ARG A 111 2.10 14.03 58.88
N LEU A 112 0.93 14.06 58.23
CA LEU A 112 0.30 12.86 57.67
C LEU A 112 0.72 12.66 56.20
N ALA A 113 0.77 13.76 55.44
CA ALA A 113 0.97 13.73 53.99
C ALA A 113 2.30 14.35 53.51
N GLY A 114 3.18 14.83 54.40
CA GLY A 114 4.44 15.50 54.01
C GLY A 114 4.25 16.78 53.18
N LEU A 115 3.03 17.32 53.16
CA LEU A 115 2.55 18.25 52.16
C LEU A 115 2.07 19.57 52.80
N SER A 116 2.49 20.69 52.20
CA SER A 116 1.92 22.00 52.52
C SER A 116 0.63 22.24 51.73
N LEU A 117 -0.45 22.48 52.46
CA LEU A 117 -1.71 22.95 51.89
C LEU A 117 -1.58 24.42 51.47
N PRO A 118 -2.32 24.88 50.45
CA PRO A 118 -2.35 26.30 50.09
C PRO A 118 -2.90 27.14 51.25
N ALA A 119 -2.34 28.34 51.45
CA ALA A 119 -2.73 29.24 52.55
C ALA A 119 -4.20 29.65 52.52
N SER A 120 -4.82 29.67 51.33
CA SER A 120 -6.26 29.76 51.14
C SER A 120 -6.71 28.55 50.33
N TYR A 121 -7.72 27.83 50.81
CA TYR A 121 -8.28 26.69 50.09
C TYR A 121 -8.98 27.17 48.80
N PRO A 122 -8.59 26.68 47.62
CA PRO A 122 -9.36 26.89 46.41
C PRO A 122 -10.62 26.01 46.45
N GLU A 123 -11.62 26.32 45.61
CA GLU A 123 -12.90 25.58 45.56
C GLU A 123 -12.71 24.06 45.41
N ARG A 124 -11.74 23.68 44.56
CA ARG A 124 -11.31 22.31 44.36
C ARG A 124 -9.79 22.27 44.27
N TRP A 125 -9.17 21.50 45.16
CA TRP A 125 -7.74 21.24 45.15
C TRP A 125 -7.48 19.72 45.07
N LEU A 126 -6.54 19.32 44.22
CA LEU A 126 -6.21 17.92 43.96
C LEU A 126 -4.70 17.77 43.76
N ARG A 127 -4.10 16.78 44.42
CA ARG A 127 -2.67 16.47 44.24
C ARG A 127 -2.34 15.00 44.54
N SER A 128 -1.51 14.38 43.72
CA SER A 128 -0.85 13.10 44.02
C SER A 128 0.44 13.30 44.84
N ILE A 129 0.75 12.36 45.74
CA ILE A 129 1.86 12.46 46.69
C ILE A 129 2.66 11.14 46.70
N GLY A 130 3.99 11.27 46.72
CA GLY A 130 5.02 10.22 46.71
C GLY A 130 4.95 9.21 47.84
N SER A 131 4.82 9.72 49.06
CA SER A 131 4.93 8.94 50.29
C SER A 131 4.15 9.63 51.40
N MET A 132 3.46 8.85 52.24
CA MET A 132 2.85 9.34 53.47
C MET A 132 3.85 9.17 54.62
N ALA A 133 3.97 10.17 55.49
CA ALA A 133 4.97 10.17 56.56
C ALA A 133 4.73 9.08 57.62
N GLU A 134 3.48 8.60 57.75
CA GLU A 134 3.11 7.47 58.62
C GLU A 134 2.34 6.41 57.82
N GLY A 135 3.07 5.43 57.26
CA GLY A 135 2.49 4.28 56.55
C GLY A 135 3.50 3.57 55.64
N PRO A 136 3.14 2.40 55.08
CA PRO A 136 3.93 1.80 54.01
C PRO A 136 4.01 2.78 52.82
N ASP A 137 5.16 2.78 52.14
CA ASP A 137 5.51 3.68 51.03
C ASP A 137 4.53 3.54 49.85
N ARG A 138 3.36 4.18 49.99
CA ARG A 138 2.22 4.06 49.10
C ARG A 138 1.82 5.44 48.63
N LEU A 139 1.81 5.61 47.31
CA LEU A 139 1.35 6.81 46.65
C LEU A 139 -0.14 7.03 46.97
N VAL A 140 -0.52 8.26 47.29
CA VAL A 140 -1.91 8.63 47.58
C VAL A 140 -2.33 9.83 46.75
N VAL A 141 -3.63 9.99 46.57
CA VAL A 141 -4.21 11.16 45.92
C VAL A 141 -5.10 11.89 46.92
N VAL A 142 -4.83 13.16 47.13
CA VAL A 142 -5.54 14.00 48.08
C VAL A 142 -6.47 14.95 47.34
N TYR A 143 -7.73 14.94 47.75
CA TYR A 143 -8.79 15.84 47.29
C TYR A 143 -9.18 16.75 48.43
N VAL A 144 -9.19 18.06 48.23
CA VAL A 144 -9.64 19.04 49.21
C VAL A 144 -10.71 19.93 48.58
N LYS A 145 -11.86 20.02 49.25
CA LYS A 145 -12.99 20.85 48.87
C LYS A 145 -13.22 21.94 49.92
N LYS A 146 -13.23 23.20 49.49
CA LYS A 146 -13.49 24.34 50.37
C LYS A 146 -14.89 24.26 50.98
N VAL A 147 -15.00 24.63 52.26
CA VAL A 147 -16.26 24.85 52.98
C VAL A 147 -16.38 26.32 53.36
N ALA A 148 -15.34 26.87 53.98
CA ALA A 148 -15.21 28.28 54.34
C ALA A 148 -13.76 28.75 54.12
N ALA A 149 -13.42 30.00 54.46
CA ALA A 149 -12.07 30.54 54.25
C ALA A 149 -10.97 29.66 54.86
N ASN A 150 -11.20 29.21 56.10
CA ASN A 150 -10.21 28.43 56.87
C ASN A 150 -10.64 26.97 57.08
N LYS A 151 -11.75 26.53 56.48
CA LYS A 151 -12.31 25.20 56.69
C LYS A 151 -12.53 24.47 55.37
N ALA A 152 -12.10 23.22 55.29
CA ALA A 152 -12.24 22.39 54.10
C ALA A 152 -12.55 20.94 54.47
N ALA A 153 -13.19 20.21 53.55
CA ALA A 153 -13.30 18.76 53.64
C ALA A 153 -12.20 18.13 52.79
N PHE A 154 -11.59 17.04 53.27
CA PHE A 154 -10.58 16.31 52.52
C PHE A 154 -10.94 14.83 52.36
N VAL A 155 -10.44 14.24 51.28
CA VAL A 155 -10.53 12.81 50.99
C VAL A 155 -9.15 12.34 50.53
N ILE A 156 -8.63 11.29 51.16
CA ILE A 156 -7.39 10.62 50.77
C ILE A 156 -7.76 9.31 50.10
N VAL A 157 -7.27 9.12 48.89
CA VAL A 157 -7.52 7.92 48.07
C VAL A 157 -6.23 7.11 47.97
N ASP A 158 -6.32 5.81 48.23
CA ASP A 158 -5.20 4.89 47.98
C ASP A 158 -5.05 4.67 46.46
N SER A 159 -3.84 4.87 45.94
CA SER A 159 -3.59 4.66 44.52
C SER A 159 -3.32 3.20 44.15
N GLN A 160 -3.37 2.25 45.09
CA GLN A 160 -3.14 0.82 44.86
C GLN A 160 -3.90 0.28 43.64
N TYR A 161 -5.20 0.56 43.51
CA TYR A 161 -6.02 0.11 42.38
C TYR A 161 -5.55 0.68 41.03
N ILE A 162 -5.11 1.95 41.04
CA ILE A 162 -4.59 2.61 39.83
C ILE A 162 -3.23 2.03 39.48
N GLN A 163 -2.37 1.79 40.47
CA GLN A 163 -1.06 1.17 40.29
C GLN A 163 -1.17 -0.25 39.74
N GLU A 164 -2.06 -1.08 40.30
CA GLU A 164 -2.26 -2.46 39.85
C GLU A 164 -2.70 -2.50 38.39
N LEU A 165 -3.70 -1.69 38.01
CA LEU A 165 -4.13 -1.60 36.61
C LEU A 165 -3.01 -1.06 35.71
N MET A 166 -2.31 -0.02 36.17
CA MET A 166 -1.19 0.57 35.44
C MET A 166 -0.06 -0.43 35.23
N GLU A 167 0.24 -1.29 36.21
CA GLU A 167 1.30 -2.31 36.12
C GLU A 167 0.92 -3.40 35.11
N ILE A 168 -0.33 -3.84 35.11
CA ILE A 168 -0.85 -4.79 34.12
C ILE A 168 -0.70 -4.22 32.71
N LEU A 169 -1.13 -2.98 32.50
CA LEU A 169 -1.04 -2.31 31.20
C LEU A 169 0.42 -2.04 30.78
N ALA A 170 1.28 -1.68 31.73
CA ALA A 170 2.70 -1.46 31.50
C ALA A 170 3.43 -2.73 31.07
N ALA A 171 3.15 -3.85 31.75
CA ALA A 171 3.70 -5.16 31.44
C ALA A 171 3.21 -5.66 30.06
N GLU A 172 1.91 -5.58 29.78
CA GLU A 172 1.33 -6.02 28.50
C GLU A 172 1.88 -5.21 27.31
N ARG A 173 2.08 -3.90 27.48
CA ARG A 173 2.57 -3.00 26.43
C ARG A 173 4.09 -2.82 26.42
N ALA A 174 4.81 -3.48 27.31
CA ALA A 174 6.25 -3.29 27.54
C ALA A 174 6.64 -1.79 27.53
N SER A 175 5.86 -0.96 28.22
CA SER A 175 5.96 0.50 28.22
C SER A 175 5.80 1.02 29.64
N ALA A 176 6.49 2.12 29.98
CA ALA A 176 6.35 2.74 31.29
C ALA A 176 5.23 3.77 31.28
N PHE A 177 4.36 3.69 32.27
CA PHE A 177 3.24 4.60 32.47
C PHE A 177 3.54 5.49 33.68
N SER A 178 3.16 6.76 33.58
CA SER A 178 3.39 7.77 34.60
C SER A 178 2.18 8.69 34.67
N LEU A 179 1.44 8.60 35.77
CA LEU A 179 0.16 9.28 35.97
C LEU A 179 0.30 10.35 37.06
N THR A 180 -0.14 11.57 36.81
CA THR A 180 -0.03 12.70 37.73
C THR A 180 -1.40 13.32 37.97
N PHE A 181 -1.74 13.58 39.22
CA PHE A 181 -2.96 14.29 39.62
C PHE A 181 -2.61 15.71 40.06
N GLY A 182 -3.18 16.71 39.40
CA GLY A 182 -2.86 18.13 39.60
C GLY A 182 -1.38 18.42 39.34
N THR A 183 -0.75 19.20 40.23
CA THR A 183 0.69 19.49 40.24
C THR A 183 1.45 18.56 41.19
N GLY A 184 0.98 17.32 41.32
CA GLY A 184 1.50 16.32 42.24
C GLY A 184 2.74 15.60 41.73
N GLU A 185 3.19 14.64 42.53
CA GLU A 185 4.22 13.68 42.11
C GLU A 185 3.62 12.64 41.18
N ALA A 186 4.44 12.14 40.26
CA ALA A 186 3.97 11.18 39.27
C ALA A 186 3.94 9.76 39.86
N ILE A 187 2.80 9.11 39.75
CA ILE A 187 2.60 7.69 40.04
C ILE A 187 3.14 6.90 38.86
N THR A 188 4.26 6.21 39.05
CA THR A 188 4.96 5.48 37.98
C THR A 188 4.77 3.97 38.10
N SER A 189 4.62 3.27 36.98
CA SER A 189 4.70 1.81 36.94
C SER A 189 6.09 1.33 37.38
N ALA A 190 6.15 0.21 38.11
CA ALA A 190 7.40 -0.42 38.53
C ALA A 190 8.19 -1.02 37.35
N THR A 191 7.52 -1.27 36.23
CA THR A 191 8.13 -1.73 34.98
C THR A 191 9.29 -0.82 34.55
N THR A 192 10.53 -1.26 34.80
CA THR A 192 11.74 -0.57 34.36
C THR A 192 11.89 -0.64 32.84
N LEU A 193 12.01 0.53 32.20
CA LEU A 193 12.33 0.63 30.78
C LEU A 193 13.67 -0.05 30.48
N ARG A 194 13.66 -1.14 29.72
CA ARG A 194 14.88 -1.69 29.12
C ARG A 194 15.28 -0.85 27.92
N GLY A 195 16.12 0.17 28.15
CA GLY A 195 16.67 1.06 27.12
C GLY A 195 16.02 2.45 27.08
N LYS A 196 16.48 3.29 26.15
CA LYS A 196 15.94 4.66 25.96
C LYS A 196 14.54 4.61 25.34
N ALA A 197 13.64 5.45 25.85
CA ALA A 197 12.33 5.65 25.24
C ALA A 197 12.49 6.30 23.86
N PHE A 198 11.94 5.69 22.82
CA PHE A 198 11.92 6.26 21.47
C PHE A 198 10.64 7.06 21.20
N LEU A 199 9.54 6.64 21.85
CA LEU A 199 8.23 7.24 21.71
C LEU A 199 7.75 7.66 23.09
N THR A 200 7.32 8.92 23.18
CA THR A 200 6.67 9.48 24.37
C THR A 200 5.33 10.06 23.94
N GLN A 201 4.25 9.61 24.56
CA GLN A 201 2.92 10.13 24.32
C GLN A 201 2.35 10.68 25.62
N ARG A 202 1.64 11.80 25.53
CA ARG A 202 0.97 12.45 26.65
C ARG A 202 -0.51 12.47 26.39
N PHE A 203 -1.27 12.14 27.42
CA PHE A 203 -2.72 12.11 27.43
C PHE A 203 -3.19 12.88 28.66
N THR A 204 -4.32 13.56 28.54
CA THR A 204 -4.87 14.39 29.62
C THR A 204 -6.35 14.08 29.77
N SER A 205 -6.85 14.13 31.00
CA SER A 205 -8.29 14.09 31.25
C SER A 205 -9.00 15.30 30.62
N THR A 206 -10.32 15.18 30.47
CA THR A 206 -11.20 16.22 29.92
C THR A 206 -11.19 17.51 30.75
N ASP A 207 -11.01 17.39 32.07
CA ASP A 207 -10.90 18.51 33.02
C ASP A 207 -9.45 18.97 33.24
N HIS A 208 -8.48 18.37 32.52
CA HIS A 208 -7.04 18.65 32.60
C HIS A 208 -6.41 18.49 33.99
N THR A 209 -7.10 17.86 34.93
CA THR A 209 -6.58 17.61 36.28
C THR A 209 -5.70 16.36 36.36
N ILE A 210 -5.82 15.44 35.41
CA ILE A 210 -5.06 14.19 35.38
C ILE A 210 -4.21 14.16 34.09
N GLN A 211 -2.92 13.95 34.25
CA GLN A 211 -1.97 13.84 33.14
C GLN A 211 -1.34 12.45 33.14
N LEU A 212 -1.36 11.78 31.98
CA LEU A 212 -0.74 10.48 31.77
C LEU A 212 0.37 10.62 30.72
N MET A 213 1.57 10.17 31.07
CA MET A 213 2.71 10.07 30.18
C MET A 213 3.06 8.59 29.97
N VAL A 214 3.11 8.16 28.72
CA VAL A 214 3.53 6.81 28.33
C VAL A 214 4.85 6.90 27.59
N ARG A 215 5.85 6.15 28.06
CA ARG A 215 7.19 6.06 27.47
C ARG A 215 7.40 4.65 26.95
N THR A 216 7.74 4.52 25.68
CA THR A 216 7.89 3.22 25.01
C THR A 216 9.31 3.08 24.44
N PRO A 217 10.02 1.98 24.72
CA PRO A 217 11.34 1.69 24.18
C PRO A 217 11.28 1.15 22.75
N PHE A 218 12.39 1.26 22.00
CA PHE A 218 12.44 0.81 20.60
C PHE A 218 12.26 -0.71 20.46
N SER A 219 12.61 -1.48 21.50
CA SER A 219 12.40 -2.93 21.55
C SER A 219 10.93 -3.31 21.35
N THR A 220 9.99 -2.56 21.92
CA THR A 220 8.56 -2.77 21.72
C THR A 220 8.18 -2.60 20.25
N LEU A 221 8.65 -1.54 19.58
CA LEU A 221 8.40 -1.34 18.14
C LEU A 221 8.98 -2.48 17.29
N SER A 222 10.18 -2.95 17.63
CA SER A 222 10.81 -4.05 16.90
C SER A 222 10.00 -5.35 16.98
N ALA A 223 9.32 -5.62 18.11
CA ALA A 223 8.44 -6.77 18.25
C ALA A 223 7.21 -6.68 17.32
N TYR A 224 6.54 -5.52 17.28
CA TYR A 224 5.43 -5.28 16.35
C TYR A 224 5.87 -5.39 14.89
N TRP A 225 7.03 -4.85 14.55
CA TRP A 225 7.58 -4.94 13.20
C TRP A 225 7.87 -6.39 12.80
N LEU A 226 8.54 -7.15 13.68
CA LEU A 226 8.87 -8.55 13.43
C LEU A 226 7.60 -9.41 13.28
N GLN A 227 6.58 -9.16 14.09
CA GLN A 227 5.28 -9.82 13.96
C GLN A 227 4.63 -9.54 12.59
N ASN A 228 4.69 -8.30 12.12
CA ASN A 228 4.15 -7.91 10.82
C ASN A 228 4.94 -8.51 9.64
N LEU A 229 6.24 -8.78 9.79
CA LEU A 229 7.03 -9.42 8.74
C LEU A 229 6.49 -10.82 8.37
N PHE A 230 5.89 -11.55 9.31
CA PHE A 230 5.24 -12.84 9.02
C PHE A 230 4.06 -12.72 8.04
N ILE A 231 3.43 -11.55 7.93
CA ILE A 231 2.32 -11.30 7.00
C ILE A 231 2.86 -10.71 5.69
N PHE A 232 3.74 -9.71 5.76
CA PHE A 232 4.15 -8.94 4.59
C PHE A 232 5.23 -9.63 3.73
N VAL A 233 6.10 -10.47 4.31
CA VAL A 233 7.13 -11.19 3.55
C VAL A 233 6.50 -12.24 2.61
N PRO A 234 5.55 -13.10 3.04
CA PRO A 234 4.85 -14.00 2.12
C PRO A 234 4.07 -13.25 1.02
N LEU A 235 3.45 -12.11 1.35
CA LEU A 235 2.74 -11.29 0.37
C LEU A 235 3.69 -10.74 -0.71
N SER A 236 4.90 -10.33 -0.32
CA SER A 236 5.95 -9.93 -1.25
C SER A 236 6.32 -11.06 -2.22
N LEU A 237 6.42 -12.30 -1.73
CA LEU A 237 6.73 -13.46 -2.58
C LEU A 237 5.61 -13.68 -3.61
N CYS A 238 4.34 -13.62 -3.19
CA CYS A 238 3.19 -13.73 -4.09
C CYS A 238 3.19 -12.62 -5.16
N LEU A 239 3.45 -11.36 -4.78
CA LEU A 239 3.55 -10.24 -5.72
C LEU A 239 4.70 -10.41 -6.70
N SER A 240 5.86 -10.87 -6.22
CA SER A 240 7.04 -11.10 -7.07
C SER A 240 6.75 -12.17 -8.12
N VAL A 241 6.13 -13.28 -7.73
CA VAL A 241 5.69 -14.34 -8.66
C VAL A 241 4.67 -13.80 -9.66
N GLY A 242 3.68 -13.03 -9.20
CA GLY A 242 2.69 -12.39 -10.07
C GLY A 242 3.30 -11.46 -11.12
N MET A 243 4.20 -10.56 -10.71
CA MET A 243 4.94 -9.67 -11.62
C MET A 243 5.79 -10.46 -12.62
N MET A 244 6.46 -11.53 -12.18
CA MET A 244 7.26 -12.38 -13.06
C MET A 244 6.41 -13.09 -14.12
N LEU A 245 5.24 -13.62 -13.75
CA LEU A 245 4.31 -14.25 -14.68
C LEU A 245 3.75 -13.24 -15.69
N PHE A 246 3.40 -12.04 -15.22
CA PHE A 246 2.93 -10.95 -16.07
C PHE A 246 4.01 -10.51 -17.06
N TYR A 247 5.24 -10.27 -16.60
CA TYR A 247 6.37 -9.92 -17.45
C TYR A 247 6.65 -11.00 -18.49
N ARG A 248 6.60 -12.28 -18.10
CA ARG A 248 6.77 -13.40 -19.02
C ARG A 248 5.69 -13.38 -20.10
N ARG A 249 4.42 -13.20 -19.72
CA ARG A 249 3.30 -13.11 -20.69
C ARG A 249 3.46 -11.92 -21.64
N TRP A 250 3.86 -10.77 -21.12
CA TRP A 250 4.08 -9.56 -21.91
C TRP A 250 5.26 -9.70 -22.88
N TYR A 251 6.39 -10.24 -22.41
CA TYR A 251 7.57 -10.52 -23.25
C TYR A 251 7.31 -11.62 -24.28
N LEU A 252 6.55 -12.66 -23.90
CA LEU A 252 6.22 -13.75 -24.84
C LEU A 252 5.24 -13.31 -25.93
N LYS A 253 4.30 -12.40 -25.63
CA LYS A 253 3.49 -11.74 -26.68
C LYS A 253 4.33 -10.89 -27.64
N ARG A 254 5.57 -10.58 -27.27
CA ARG A 254 6.58 -9.94 -28.13
C ARG A 254 7.56 -10.95 -28.75
N LEU A 255 7.29 -12.26 -28.72
CA LEU A 255 8.08 -13.20 -29.54
C LEU A 255 7.89 -12.81 -31.01
N SER A 256 9.00 -12.36 -31.60
CA SER A 256 9.25 -12.06 -33.02
C SER A 256 8.21 -12.66 -33.97
N LEU A 257 7.43 -11.79 -34.60
CA LEU A 257 6.47 -12.21 -35.62
C LEU A 257 7.21 -12.82 -36.82
N ALA A 258 8.50 -12.50 -37.01
CA ALA A 258 9.33 -13.19 -38.00
C ALA A 258 9.42 -14.71 -37.77
N ARG A 259 9.49 -15.17 -36.51
CA ARG A 259 9.47 -16.61 -36.24
C ARG A 259 8.12 -17.24 -36.56
N GLU A 260 7.02 -16.53 -36.33
CA GLU A 260 5.70 -17.00 -36.70
C GLU A 260 5.51 -16.99 -38.22
N ILE A 261 5.99 -15.96 -38.93
CA ILE A 261 5.97 -15.87 -40.40
C ILE A 261 6.80 -17.01 -41.00
N ALA A 262 8.02 -17.23 -40.50
CA ALA A 262 8.87 -18.33 -40.95
C ALA A 262 8.17 -19.68 -40.77
N ARG A 263 7.54 -19.91 -39.60
CA ARG A 263 6.75 -21.12 -39.35
C ARG A 263 5.56 -21.21 -40.31
N GLY A 264 4.83 -20.12 -40.53
CA GLY A 264 3.67 -20.06 -41.40
C GLY A 264 4.04 -20.43 -42.84
N ILE A 265 5.18 -19.94 -43.34
CA ILE A 265 5.73 -20.30 -44.65
C ILE A 265 6.01 -21.80 -44.72
N THR A 266 6.71 -22.37 -43.72
CA THR A 266 7.07 -23.80 -43.75
C THR A 266 5.86 -24.74 -43.59
N HIS A 267 4.76 -24.26 -43.02
CA HIS A 267 3.54 -25.03 -42.80
C HIS A 267 2.43 -24.70 -43.83
N ASN A 268 2.73 -23.90 -44.86
CA ASN A 268 1.76 -23.44 -45.87
C ASN A 268 0.49 -22.83 -45.23
N GLU A 269 0.66 -22.03 -44.18
CA GLU A 269 -0.44 -21.36 -43.48
C GLU A 269 -0.96 -20.13 -44.24
N PHE A 270 -0.23 -19.65 -45.26
CA PHE A 270 -0.62 -18.49 -46.06
C PHE A 270 -1.46 -18.91 -47.27
N THR A 271 -2.41 -18.06 -47.65
CA THR A 271 -3.24 -18.22 -48.83
C THR A 271 -3.27 -16.92 -49.65
N VAL A 272 -3.70 -17.00 -50.91
CA VAL A 272 -3.86 -15.84 -51.78
C VAL A 272 -5.33 -15.62 -52.06
N HIS A 273 -5.79 -14.38 -51.87
CA HIS A 273 -7.09 -13.94 -52.35
C HIS A 273 -6.89 -13.05 -53.57
N TYR A 274 -7.68 -13.25 -54.62
CA TYR A 274 -7.57 -12.49 -55.86
C TYR A 274 -8.71 -11.49 -55.95
N GLN A 275 -8.38 -10.19 -55.98
CA GLN A 275 -9.36 -9.12 -56.11
C GLN A 275 -9.54 -8.75 -57.59
N PRO A 276 -10.73 -8.93 -58.20
CA PRO A 276 -10.95 -8.63 -59.61
C PRO A 276 -10.80 -7.15 -59.94
N VAL A 277 -10.13 -6.85 -61.06
CA VAL A 277 -10.01 -5.50 -61.64
C VAL A 277 -10.80 -5.45 -62.96
N PHE A 278 -11.88 -4.68 -62.95
CA PHE A 278 -12.78 -4.58 -64.10
C PHE A 278 -12.39 -3.46 -65.05
N ASN A 279 -12.34 -3.78 -66.33
CA ASN A 279 -12.22 -2.80 -67.39
C ASN A 279 -13.60 -2.16 -67.65
N VAL A 280 -13.75 -0.88 -67.31
CA VAL A 280 -15.01 -0.15 -67.44
C VAL A 280 -15.47 -0.02 -68.91
N LYS A 281 -14.54 0.05 -69.86
CA LYS A 281 -14.87 0.19 -71.30
C LYS A 281 -15.39 -1.11 -71.90
N HIS A 282 -14.83 -2.25 -71.47
CA HIS A 282 -15.15 -3.57 -72.04
C HIS A 282 -16.10 -4.39 -71.17
N ALA A 283 -16.48 -3.87 -69.99
CA ALA A 283 -17.34 -4.54 -69.00
C ALA A 283 -16.87 -5.96 -68.66
N SER A 284 -15.56 -6.20 -68.70
CA SER A 284 -14.93 -7.50 -68.47
C SER A 284 -13.86 -7.39 -67.37
N CYS A 285 -13.58 -8.52 -66.71
CA CYS A 285 -12.46 -8.61 -65.78
C CYS A 285 -11.16 -8.67 -66.57
N GLY A 286 -10.33 -7.63 -66.46
CA GLY A 286 -9.06 -7.51 -67.19
C GLY A 286 -7.86 -8.08 -66.42
N GLY A 287 -8.00 -8.30 -65.11
CA GLY A 287 -6.95 -8.84 -64.27
C GLY A 287 -7.39 -8.98 -62.83
N VAL A 288 -6.47 -9.42 -61.97
CA VAL A 288 -6.68 -9.53 -60.52
C VAL A 288 -5.48 -8.99 -59.74
N GLU A 289 -5.73 -8.49 -58.53
CA GLU A 289 -4.70 -8.21 -57.54
C GLU A 289 -4.54 -9.39 -56.58
N ALA A 290 -3.33 -9.93 -56.51
CA ALA A 290 -2.99 -11.05 -55.63
C ALA A 290 -2.68 -10.53 -54.22
N LEU A 291 -3.59 -10.80 -53.29
CA LEU A 291 -3.54 -10.32 -51.93
C LEU A 291 -3.31 -11.46 -50.95
N MET A 292 -2.13 -11.48 -50.32
CA MET A 292 -1.79 -12.49 -49.31
C MET A 292 -2.73 -12.41 -48.09
N ARG A 293 -3.11 -13.57 -47.56
CA ARG A 293 -3.91 -13.75 -46.36
C ARG A 293 -3.24 -14.77 -45.45
N TRP A 294 -3.37 -14.56 -44.14
CA TRP A 294 -2.84 -15.48 -43.13
C TRP A 294 -3.97 -15.93 -42.19
N PRO A 295 -4.70 -16.99 -42.56
CA PRO A 295 -5.70 -17.60 -41.69
C PRO A 295 -5.06 -18.14 -40.40
N GLN A 296 -5.84 -18.12 -39.33
CA GLN A 296 -5.49 -18.68 -38.03
C GLN A 296 -6.36 -19.90 -37.71
N PRO A 297 -5.90 -20.82 -36.84
CA PRO A 297 -6.66 -22.03 -36.49
C PRO A 297 -8.05 -21.77 -35.90
N ASP A 298 -8.29 -20.57 -35.37
CA ASP A 298 -9.56 -20.13 -34.79
C ASP A 298 -10.53 -19.53 -35.83
N GLY A 299 -10.19 -19.57 -37.12
CA GLY A 299 -10.99 -19.06 -38.23
C GLY A 299 -10.86 -17.56 -38.50
N ARG A 300 -10.03 -16.84 -37.74
CA ARG A 300 -9.74 -15.42 -38.00
C ARG A 300 -8.56 -15.27 -38.95
N PHE A 301 -8.38 -14.07 -39.50
CA PHE A 301 -7.20 -13.71 -40.29
C PHE A 301 -6.31 -12.74 -39.51
N ILE A 302 -4.99 -12.93 -39.57
CA ILE A 302 -4.05 -11.86 -39.23
C ILE A 302 -4.08 -10.87 -40.40
N THR A 303 -4.32 -9.59 -40.10
CA THR A 303 -4.41 -8.55 -41.13
C THR A 303 -3.06 -8.34 -41.82
N PRO A 304 -3.02 -8.15 -43.16
CA PRO A 304 -1.78 -7.87 -43.92
C PRO A 304 -0.89 -6.80 -43.27
N ASP A 305 -1.47 -5.68 -42.84
CA ASP A 305 -0.71 -4.60 -42.20
C ASP A 305 0.13 -5.05 -41.00
N ILE A 306 -0.35 -6.03 -40.22
CA ILE A 306 0.37 -6.52 -39.04
C ILE A 306 1.56 -7.37 -39.46
N PHE A 307 1.36 -8.35 -40.34
CA PHE A 307 2.41 -9.30 -40.68
C PHE A 307 3.36 -8.80 -41.77
N ILE A 308 2.91 -7.96 -42.70
CA ILE A 308 3.77 -7.31 -43.69
C ILE A 308 4.71 -6.32 -43.00
N THR A 309 4.20 -5.45 -42.11
CA THR A 309 5.04 -4.52 -41.34
C THR A 309 6.07 -5.25 -40.49
N ALA A 310 5.69 -6.37 -39.87
CA ALA A 310 6.64 -7.16 -39.11
C ALA A 310 7.65 -7.88 -40.01
N ALA A 311 7.23 -8.36 -41.18
CA ALA A 311 8.11 -8.98 -42.16
C ALA A 311 9.17 -7.97 -42.66
N GLU A 312 8.79 -6.72 -42.90
CA GLU A 312 9.73 -5.66 -43.29
C GLU A 312 10.71 -5.33 -42.16
N ASN A 313 10.21 -5.08 -40.94
CA ASN A 313 11.04 -4.68 -39.80
C ASN A 313 11.98 -5.79 -39.31
N GLU A 314 11.60 -7.06 -39.46
CA GLU A 314 12.35 -8.21 -38.97
C GLU A 314 13.05 -9.00 -40.10
N GLY A 315 13.06 -8.48 -41.33
CA GLY A 315 13.84 -9.04 -42.45
C GLY A 315 13.24 -10.29 -43.11
N MET A 316 11.95 -10.56 -42.92
CA MET A 316 11.23 -11.71 -43.52
C MET A 316 10.45 -11.37 -44.79
N ILE A 317 10.44 -10.11 -45.24
CA ILE A 317 9.62 -9.68 -46.38
C ILE A 317 10.02 -10.34 -47.71
N ILE A 318 11.31 -10.60 -47.93
CA ILE A 318 11.80 -11.29 -49.13
C ILE A 318 11.37 -12.77 -49.13
N PRO A 319 11.64 -13.57 -48.07
CA PRO A 319 11.09 -14.93 -47.96
C PRO A 319 9.57 -15.00 -48.12
N LEU A 320 8.85 -14.04 -47.54
CA LEU A 320 7.39 -14.00 -47.63
C LEU A 320 6.90 -13.69 -49.05
N SER A 321 7.56 -12.77 -49.76
CA SER A 321 7.26 -12.46 -51.16
C SER A 321 7.53 -13.64 -52.09
N ARG A 322 8.65 -14.35 -51.90
CA ARG A 322 8.94 -15.58 -52.65
C ARG A 322 7.88 -16.66 -52.40
N HIS A 323 7.43 -16.80 -51.16
CA HIS A 323 6.32 -17.70 -50.83
C HIS A 323 5.00 -17.29 -51.49
N LEU A 324 4.69 -15.99 -51.56
CA LEU A 324 3.55 -15.47 -52.32
C LEU A 324 3.63 -15.89 -53.79
N PHE A 325 4.79 -15.75 -54.42
CA PHE A 325 4.99 -16.12 -55.83
C PHE A 325 4.77 -17.62 -56.06
N GLU A 326 5.25 -18.46 -55.14
CA GLU A 326 4.99 -19.91 -55.19
C GLU A 326 3.50 -20.25 -55.11
N LEU A 327 2.75 -19.57 -54.24
CA LEU A 327 1.30 -19.75 -54.12
C LEU A 327 0.57 -19.29 -55.39
N ILE A 328 0.89 -18.09 -55.90
CA ILE A 328 0.30 -17.57 -57.15
C ILE A 328 0.53 -18.55 -58.29
N ALA A 329 1.78 -18.97 -58.45
CA ALA A 329 2.18 -19.85 -59.53
C ALA A 329 1.63 -21.28 -59.38
N HIS A 330 1.15 -21.67 -58.19
CA HIS A 330 0.39 -22.90 -57.98
C HIS A 330 -1.09 -22.72 -58.33
N ASP A 331 -1.69 -21.62 -57.91
CA ASP A 331 -3.12 -21.34 -58.12
C ASP A 331 -3.48 -21.24 -59.60
N VAL A 332 -2.61 -20.61 -60.40
CA VAL A 332 -2.92 -20.27 -61.80
C VAL A 332 -2.78 -21.42 -62.79
N ILE A 333 -2.21 -22.57 -62.39
CA ILE A 333 -1.86 -23.69 -63.31
C ILE A 333 -3.06 -24.14 -64.14
N ASN A 334 -4.26 -24.08 -63.57
CA ASN A 334 -5.50 -24.53 -64.20
C ASN A 334 -6.44 -23.38 -64.58
N TRP A 335 -5.97 -22.12 -64.57
CA TRP A 335 -6.81 -20.98 -64.91
C TRP A 335 -7.01 -20.89 -66.42
N THR A 336 -8.27 -20.68 -66.82
CA THR A 336 -8.63 -20.27 -68.18
C THR A 336 -9.05 -18.81 -68.11
N VAL A 337 -8.24 -17.92 -68.67
CA VAL A 337 -8.46 -16.48 -68.63
C VAL A 337 -8.47 -15.90 -70.04
N PRO A 338 -9.09 -14.72 -70.25
CA PRO A 338 -9.02 -14.03 -71.53
C PRO A 338 -7.58 -13.70 -71.95
N ASP A 339 -7.39 -13.43 -73.24
CA ASP A 339 -6.15 -12.83 -73.73
C ASP A 339 -5.88 -11.50 -73.00
N ASP A 340 -4.60 -11.17 -72.80
CA ASP A 340 -4.12 -9.98 -72.09
C ASP A 340 -4.53 -9.89 -70.59
N PHE A 341 -5.03 -10.98 -69.99
CA PHE A 341 -5.32 -11.01 -68.56
C PHE A 341 -4.05 -10.86 -67.73
N TYR A 342 -4.08 -9.99 -66.71
CA TYR A 342 -2.93 -9.75 -65.84
C TYR A 342 -3.17 -10.14 -64.38
N ILE A 343 -2.09 -10.46 -63.69
CA ILE A 343 -2.04 -10.58 -62.23
C ILE A 343 -1.11 -9.50 -61.70
N SER A 344 -1.64 -8.66 -60.81
CA SER A 344 -0.89 -7.63 -60.11
C SER A 344 -0.42 -8.12 -58.74
N VAL A 345 0.82 -7.82 -58.39
CA VAL A 345 1.44 -8.20 -57.12
C VAL A 345 2.15 -7.01 -56.49
N ASN A 346 1.85 -6.77 -55.22
CA ASN A 346 2.49 -5.72 -54.42
C ASN A 346 3.95 -6.08 -54.11
N ILE A 347 4.88 -5.17 -54.42
CA ILE A 347 6.32 -5.38 -54.16
C ILE A 347 6.83 -4.37 -53.12
N SER A 348 7.40 -4.91 -52.04
CA SER A 348 8.05 -4.10 -51.02
C SER A 348 9.35 -3.45 -51.54
N PRO A 349 9.72 -2.25 -51.05
CA PRO A 349 11.00 -1.62 -51.39
C PRO A 349 12.21 -2.53 -51.10
N ALA A 350 12.16 -3.28 -50.00
CA ALA A 350 13.26 -4.17 -49.61
C ALA A 350 13.47 -5.31 -50.62
N HIS A 351 12.38 -5.88 -51.17
CA HIS A 351 12.49 -6.92 -52.18
C HIS A 351 12.94 -6.36 -53.53
N LEU A 352 12.48 -5.16 -53.91
CA LEU A 352 12.93 -4.47 -55.11
C LEU A 352 14.45 -4.21 -55.10
N MET A 353 15.01 -3.91 -53.93
CA MET A 353 16.45 -3.70 -53.75
C MET A 353 17.26 -5.01 -53.70
N ASP A 354 16.64 -6.17 -53.47
CA ASP A 354 17.33 -7.46 -53.42
C ASP A 354 18.06 -7.77 -54.74
N ASP A 355 19.27 -8.32 -54.65
CA ASP A 355 20.06 -8.70 -55.83
C ASP A 355 19.40 -9.84 -56.62
N GLY A 356 18.59 -10.68 -55.94
CA GLY A 356 17.83 -11.78 -56.53
C GLY A 356 16.48 -11.39 -57.14
N PHE A 357 16.09 -10.11 -57.05
CA PHE A 357 14.74 -9.67 -57.41
C PHE A 357 14.35 -9.99 -58.85
N ILE A 358 15.24 -9.70 -59.82
CA ILE A 358 14.96 -9.94 -61.24
C ILE A 358 14.76 -11.43 -61.52
N GLN A 359 15.53 -12.29 -60.84
CA GLN A 359 15.42 -13.75 -60.97
C GLN A 359 14.10 -14.24 -60.38
N ASP A 360 13.68 -13.72 -59.23
CA ASP A 360 12.40 -14.07 -58.59
C ASP A 360 11.21 -13.70 -59.48
N ILE A 361 11.21 -12.50 -60.07
CA ILE A 361 10.15 -12.03 -60.98
C ILE A 361 10.11 -12.87 -62.27
N GLU A 362 11.27 -13.19 -62.85
CA GLU A 362 11.33 -14.04 -64.05
C GLU A 362 10.85 -15.47 -63.78
N ALA A 363 11.17 -16.03 -62.61
CA ALA A 363 10.70 -17.35 -62.20
C ALA A 363 9.17 -17.38 -62.11
N LEU A 364 8.55 -16.36 -61.50
CA LEU A 364 7.10 -16.22 -61.45
C LEU A 364 6.51 -16.04 -62.87
N ARG A 365 7.03 -15.08 -63.65
CA ARG A 365 6.55 -14.79 -65.01
C ARG A 365 6.53 -16.03 -65.89
N THR A 366 7.59 -16.83 -65.84
CA THR A 366 7.69 -18.08 -66.62
C THR A 366 6.59 -19.08 -66.23
N ARG A 367 6.22 -19.15 -64.95
CA ARG A 367 5.16 -20.03 -64.45
C ARG A 367 3.75 -19.51 -64.73
N LEU A 368 3.58 -18.21 -64.94
CA LEU A 368 2.31 -17.59 -65.31
C LEU A 368 1.92 -17.84 -66.78
N GLY A 369 2.88 -18.19 -67.64
CA GLY A 369 2.63 -18.56 -69.03
C GLY A 369 2.08 -17.39 -69.86
N THR A 370 0.81 -17.47 -70.25
CA THR A 370 0.13 -16.43 -71.05
C THR A 370 -0.42 -15.27 -70.19
N ILE A 371 -0.45 -15.43 -68.87
CA ILE A 371 -0.92 -14.39 -67.94
C ILE A 371 0.18 -13.35 -67.77
N THR A 372 -0.17 -12.08 -67.97
CA THR A 372 0.77 -10.97 -67.84
C THR A 372 1.03 -10.66 -66.37
N LEU A 373 2.29 -10.55 -65.96
CA LEU A 373 2.64 -10.11 -64.61
C LEU A 373 2.66 -8.58 -64.55
N MET A 374 1.99 -8.01 -63.54
CA MET A 374 2.03 -6.60 -63.20
C MET A 374 2.61 -6.44 -61.79
N LEU A 375 3.55 -5.50 -61.62
CA LEU A 375 4.12 -5.17 -60.32
C LEU A 375 3.52 -3.86 -59.84
N GLU A 376 2.95 -3.85 -58.64
CA GLU A 376 2.47 -2.65 -57.98
C GLU A 376 3.56 -2.10 -57.06
N LEU A 377 3.96 -0.87 -57.31
CA LEU A 377 4.99 -0.18 -56.56
C LEU A 377 4.38 1.01 -55.83
N THR A 378 4.72 1.16 -54.56
CA THR A 378 4.40 2.40 -53.85
C THR A 378 5.36 3.51 -54.29
N GLU A 379 4.92 4.77 -54.19
CA GLU A 379 5.79 5.94 -54.43
C GLU A 379 7.07 5.90 -53.58
N ARG A 380 7.00 5.31 -52.38
CA ARG A 380 8.15 5.14 -51.48
C ARG A 380 9.22 4.19 -52.05
N SER A 381 8.82 3.20 -52.84
CA SER A 381 9.74 2.24 -53.47
C SER A 381 10.68 2.91 -54.48
N LEU A 382 10.29 4.06 -55.05
CA LEU A 382 11.06 4.77 -56.08
C LEU A 382 12.09 5.77 -55.50
N ILE A 383 12.04 6.05 -54.19
CA ILE A 383 12.86 7.09 -53.54
C ILE A 383 14.21 6.55 -53.05
N VAL A 384 14.33 5.24 -52.78
CA VAL A 384 15.45 4.67 -52.02
C VAL A 384 16.77 4.71 -52.81
N GLU A 385 16.77 4.35 -54.11
CA GLU A 385 17.91 4.53 -55.03
C GLU A 385 17.42 4.61 -56.50
N PRO A 386 17.13 5.81 -57.03
CA PRO A 386 16.38 5.96 -58.28
C PRO A 386 17.02 5.31 -59.52
N SER A 387 18.36 5.32 -59.62
CA SER A 387 19.06 4.79 -60.80
C SER A 387 19.06 3.27 -60.88
N GLN A 388 19.31 2.58 -59.76
CA GLN A 388 19.32 1.12 -59.71
C GLN A 388 17.90 0.55 -59.90
N VAL A 389 16.91 1.20 -59.26
CA VAL A 389 15.50 0.84 -59.44
C VAL A 389 15.06 1.04 -60.89
N ALA A 390 15.40 2.18 -61.52
CA ALA A 390 15.05 2.44 -62.91
C ALA A 390 15.63 1.39 -63.87
N GLU A 391 16.87 0.95 -63.66
CA GLU A 391 17.51 -0.10 -64.47
C GLU A 391 16.79 -1.46 -64.32
N LYS A 392 16.48 -1.85 -63.08
CA LYS A 392 15.70 -3.08 -62.80
C LYS A 392 14.32 -3.01 -63.47
N LEU A 393 13.61 -1.90 -63.35
CA LEU A 393 12.28 -1.73 -63.94
C LEU A 393 12.31 -1.69 -65.47
N SER A 394 13.33 -1.06 -66.09
CA SER A 394 13.52 -1.09 -67.54
C SER A 394 13.74 -2.52 -68.02
N THR A 395 14.61 -3.27 -67.33
CA THR A 395 14.89 -4.67 -67.62
C THR A 395 13.62 -5.53 -67.57
N LEU A 396 12.75 -5.30 -66.59
CA LEU A 396 11.50 -6.06 -66.46
C LEU A 396 10.46 -5.68 -67.54
N ARG A 397 10.38 -4.39 -67.92
CA ARG A 397 9.51 -3.93 -69.01
C ARG A 397 9.90 -4.54 -70.36
N GLU A 398 11.20 -4.63 -70.65
CA GLU A 398 11.72 -5.29 -71.85
C GLU A 398 11.33 -6.77 -71.92
N LYS A 399 11.09 -7.40 -70.75
CA LYS A 399 10.64 -8.79 -70.62
C LYS A 399 9.12 -8.95 -70.58
N GLY A 400 8.37 -7.88 -70.81
CA GLY A 400 6.90 -7.89 -70.88
C GLY A 400 6.19 -7.82 -69.52
N VAL A 401 6.90 -7.43 -68.45
CA VAL A 401 6.28 -7.18 -67.14
C VAL A 401 5.72 -5.76 -67.10
N LEU A 402 4.46 -5.62 -66.66
CA LEU A 402 3.81 -4.33 -66.46
C LEU A 402 4.19 -3.75 -65.10
N ILE A 403 4.26 -2.42 -65.01
CA ILE A 403 4.55 -1.70 -63.75
C ILE A 403 3.42 -0.71 -63.52
N ALA A 404 2.80 -0.77 -62.34
CA ALA A 404 1.75 0.12 -61.88
C ALA A 404 2.25 1.07 -60.79
#